data_AF-A0AAD8DLC8-F1
#
_entry.id   AF-A0AAD8DLC8-F1
#
_cell.length_a   1.000
_cell.length_b   1.000
_cell.length_c   1.000
_cell.angle_alpha   90.00
_cell.angle_beta   90.00
_cell.angle_gamma   90.00
#
_symmetry.space_group_name_H-M   'P 1'
#
loop_
_entity.id
_entity.type
_entity.pdbx_description
1 polymer ?
#
loop_
_entity_poly.entity_id
_entity_poly.type
_entity_poly.pdbx_seq_one_letter_code
_entity_poly.pdbx_strand_id
1 'polypeptide(L)'
;MSTYSIACVLLVLCLAVLVRESNARPPWEAPATGVFTESAECHTDDELLDLCQRCAKLTKSKLAYPACCSTDLQARKWCSDFVYFGRGQYDFY
;
A
#
# COMPACT_ATOMS: atom_id res chain seq x y z
N MET A 1 30.61 -0.96 -32.67
CA MET A 1 29.45 -0.41 -31.93
C MET A 1 29.71 1.07 -31.69
N SER A 2 28.81 1.94 -32.14
CA SER A 2 29.01 3.40 -32.05
C SER A 2 28.90 3.85 -30.60
N THR A 3 29.77 4.76 -30.14
CA THR A 3 29.79 5.29 -28.76
C THR A 3 28.45 5.90 -28.36
N TYR A 4 27.73 6.48 -29.31
CA TYR A 4 26.37 6.99 -29.15
C TYR A 4 25.36 5.90 -28.79
N SER A 5 25.50 4.70 -29.37
CA SER A 5 24.62 3.57 -29.07
C SER A 5 24.79 3.11 -27.62
N ILE A 6 26.03 3.10 -27.10
CA ILE A 6 26.32 2.70 -25.72
C ILE A 6 25.77 3.76 -24.74
N ALA A 7 25.94 5.04 -25.04
CA ALA A 7 25.39 6.13 -24.23
C ALA A 7 23.85 6.09 -24.15
N CYS A 8 23.17 5.84 -25.26
CA CYS A 8 21.72 5.68 -25.29
C CYS A 8 21.26 4.49 -24.44
N VAL A 9 21.93 3.35 -24.53
CA VAL A 9 21.57 2.15 -23.73
C VAL A 9 21.74 2.42 -22.23
N LEU A 10 22.85 3.06 -21.82
CA LEU A 10 23.08 3.42 -20.42
C LEU A 10 22.04 4.42 -19.89
N LEU A 11 21.66 5.40 -20.71
CA LEU A 11 20.66 6.40 -20.34
C LEU A 11 19.27 5.76 -20.17
N VAL A 12 18.88 4.86 -21.07
CA VAL A 12 17.62 4.11 -20.96
C VAL A 12 17.61 3.21 -19.72
N LEU A 13 18.72 2.54 -19.41
CA LEU A 13 18.85 1.72 -18.21
C LEU A 13 18.74 2.55 -16.93
N CYS A 14 19.38 3.72 -16.87
CA CYS A 14 19.26 4.65 -15.74
C CYS A 14 17.81 5.10 -15.54
N LEU A 15 17.11 5.49 -16.61
CA LEU A 15 15.70 5.89 -16.53
C LEU A 15 14.82 4.73 -16.04
N ALA A 16 15.04 3.50 -16.52
CA ALA A 16 14.29 2.33 -16.07
C ALA A 16 14.50 2.03 -14.58
N VAL A 17 15.71 2.24 -14.05
CA VAL A 17 15.99 2.08 -12.60
C VAL A 17 15.25 3.16 -11.80
N LEU A 18 15.30 4.42 -12.23
CA LEU A 18 14.58 5.51 -11.55
C LEU A 18 13.06 5.32 -11.58
N VAL A 19 12.50 4.78 -12.67
CA VAL A 19 11.08 4.43 -12.76
C VAL A 19 10.71 3.27 -11.83
N ARG A 20 11.60 2.29 -11.64
CA ARG A 20 11.38 1.20 -10.68
C ARG A 20 11.36 1.68 -9.22
N GLU A 21 12.22 2.61 -8.86
CA GLU A 21 12.28 3.16 -7.50
C GLU A 21 11.12 4.13 -7.21
N SER A 22 10.56 4.76 -8.24
CA SER A 22 9.40 5.65 -8.14
C SER A 22 8.06 4.90 -8.14
N ASN A 23 8.05 3.57 -8.03
CA ASN A 23 6.83 2.77 -7.93
C ASN A 23 6.03 3.17 -6.67
N ALA A 24 5.04 4.05 -6.88
CA ALA A 24 3.87 4.20 -6.01
C ALA A 24 2.95 2.96 -6.04
N ARG A 25 3.37 1.90 -6.74
CA ARG A 25 2.66 0.63 -6.81
C ARG A 25 2.64 0.02 -5.42
N PRO A 26 1.46 -0.15 -4.84
CA PRO A 26 1.40 -0.62 -3.48
C PRO A 26 1.85 -2.09 -3.41
N PRO A 27 2.53 -2.51 -2.33
CA PRO A 27 3.08 -3.86 -2.19
C PRO A 27 2.06 -4.98 -2.38
N TRP A 28 0.78 -4.75 -2.04
CA TRP A 28 -0.29 -5.74 -2.17
C TRP A 28 -0.71 -6.03 -3.62
N GLU A 29 -0.28 -5.24 -4.62
CA GLU A 29 -0.46 -5.57 -6.04
C GLU A 29 0.67 -6.42 -6.62
N ALA A 30 1.76 -6.62 -5.88
CA ALA A 30 2.85 -7.46 -6.33
C ALA A 30 2.51 -8.92 -6.00
N PRO A 31 2.35 -9.80 -7.01
CA PRO A 31 1.94 -11.20 -6.82
C PRO A 31 2.95 -12.06 -6.02
N ALA A 32 4.14 -11.52 -5.71
CA ALA A 32 5.25 -12.25 -5.09
C ALA A 32 5.65 -11.71 -3.70
N THR A 33 4.98 -10.68 -3.18
CA THR A 33 5.17 -10.31 -1.78
C THR A 33 4.11 -11.07 -1.01
N GLY A 34 4.49 -11.86 0.01
CA GLY A 34 3.55 -12.54 0.91
C GLY A 34 2.67 -11.59 1.74
N VAL A 35 2.44 -10.37 1.25
CA VAL A 35 1.48 -9.36 1.70
C VAL A 35 0.05 -9.76 1.29
N PHE A 36 -0.12 -10.77 0.43
CA PHE A 36 -1.32 -11.60 0.43
C PHE A 36 -1.34 -12.44 1.72
N THR A 37 -1.44 -11.76 2.87
CA THR A 37 -1.97 -12.41 4.06
C THR A 37 -3.43 -12.68 3.74
N GLU A 38 -3.73 -13.94 3.44
CA GLU A 38 -4.96 -14.68 3.68
C GLU A 38 -6.05 -13.92 4.48
N SER A 39 -6.56 -12.84 3.92
CA SER A 39 -7.63 -12.03 4.48
C SER A 39 -8.39 -11.45 3.30
N ALA A 40 -9.06 -12.37 2.60
CA ALA A 40 -9.94 -12.07 1.48
C ALA A 40 -11.03 -11.04 1.84
N GLU A 41 -11.36 -10.88 3.13
CA GLU A 41 -12.36 -9.92 3.63
C GLU A 41 -12.08 -8.48 3.18
N CYS A 42 -10.81 -8.06 3.18
CA CYS A 42 -10.45 -6.68 2.82
C CYS A 42 -10.66 -6.39 1.33
N HIS A 43 -10.66 -7.41 0.48
CA HIS A 43 -10.90 -7.27 -0.95
C HIS A 43 -12.37 -7.45 -1.34
N THR A 44 -13.21 -7.93 -0.41
CA THR A 44 -14.66 -8.07 -0.60
C THR A 44 -15.46 -6.88 -0.07
N ASP A 45 -14.85 -6.09 0.82
CA ASP A 45 -15.47 -4.92 1.45
C ASP A 45 -14.69 -3.66 1.06
N ASP A 46 -15.29 -2.86 0.17
CA ASP A 46 -14.69 -1.62 -0.35
C ASP A 46 -14.51 -0.55 0.75
N GLU A 47 -15.37 -0.53 1.77
CA GLU A 47 -15.26 0.41 2.89
C GLU A 47 -14.08 0.04 3.80
N LEU A 48 -13.93 -1.25 4.09
CA LEU A 48 -12.79 -1.78 4.83
C LEU A 48 -11.47 -1.54 4.07
N LEU A 49 -11.48 -1.77 2.75
CA LEU A 49 -10.33 -1.50 1.88
C LEU A 49 -9.90 -0.03 1.98
N ASP A 50 -10.84 0.92 1.81
CA ASP A 50 -10.54 2.36 1.88
C ASP A 50 -10.01 2.77 3.26
N LEU A 51 -10.60 2.24 4.34
CA LEU A 51 -10.11 2.48 5.70
C LEU A 51 -8.66 2.04 5.87
N CYS A 52 -8.34 0.80 5.49
CA CYS A 52 -7.00 0.23 5.67
C CYS A 52 -5.96 0.92 4.79
N GLN A 53 -6.32 1.31 3.55
CA GLN A 53 -5.45 2.09 2.67
C GLN A 53 -5.17 3.49 3.25
N ARG A 54 -6.20 4.18 3.75
CA ARG A 54 -6.03 5.50 4.40
C ARG A 54 -5.18 5.42 5.65
N CYS A 55 -5.41 4.41 6.48
CA CYS A 55 -4.64 4.17 7.69
C CYS A 55 -3.14 3.99 7.37
N ALA A 56 -2.80 3.15 6.40
CA ALA A 56 -1.42 2.95 5.98
C ALA A 56 -0.79 4.23 5.41
N LYS A 57 -1.57 5.03 4.66
CA LYS A 57 -1.12 6.30 4.09
C LYS A 57 -0.81 7.34 5.16
N LEU A 58 -1.68 7.51 6.14
CA LEU A 58 -1.54 8.53 7.19
C LEU A 58 -0.43 8.16 8.19
N THR A 59 -0.38 6.89 8.60
CA THR A 59 0.61 6.39 9.57
C THR A 59 1.99 6.22 8.95
N LYS A 60 2.07 6.14 7.62
CA LYS A 60 3.29 5.81 6.85
C LYS A 60 3.91 4.48 7.28
N SER A 61 3.13 3.61 7.93
CA SER A 61 3.58 2.30 8.39
C SER A 61 3.27 1.24 7.34
N LYS A 62 4.31 0.51 6.92
CA LYS A 62 4.15 -0.65 6.02
C LYS A 62 3.39 -1.81 6.67
N LEU A 63 3.25 -1.82 7.99
CA LEU A 63 2.54 -2.85 8.76
C LEU A 63 1.06 -2.52 8.97
N ALA A 64 0.65 -1.26 8.83
CA ALA A 64 -0.72 -0.85 9.11
C ALA A 64 -1.74 -1.47 8.14
N TYR A 65 -1.41 -1.57 6.84
CA TYR A 65 -2.28 -2.19 5.84
C TYR A 65 -2.54 -3.69 6.13
N PRO A 66 -1.51 -4.56 6.20
CA PRO A 66 -1.74 -5.98 6.47
C PRO A 66 -2.32 -6.24 7.86
N ALA A 67 -1.99 -5.42 8.87
CA ALA A 67 -2.61 -5.57 10.20
C ALA A 67 -4.10 -5.19 10.18
N CYS A 68 -4.48 -4.14 9.46
CA CYS A 68 -5.88 -3.69 9.35
C CYS A 68 -6.75 -4.65 8.50
N CYS A 69 -6.19 -5.18 7.41
CA CYS A 69 -6.87 -6.18 6.59
C CYS A 69 -6.89 -7.56 7.24
N SER A 70 -6.12 -7.81 8.30
CA SER A 70 -6.15 -9.07 9.05
C SER A 70 -7.49 -9.27 9.78
N THR A 71 -7.67 -10.46 10.37
CA THR A 71 -8.78 -10.79 11.27
C THR A 71 -8.66 -10.11 12.64
N ASP A 72 -7.61 -9.32 12.87
CA ASP A 72 -7.39 -8.56 14.10
C ASP A 72 -8.28 -7.31 14.17
N LEU A 73 -9.38 -7.45 14.92
CA LEU A 73 -10.33 -6.36 15.18
C LEU A 73 -9.72 -5.17 15.92
N GLN A 74 -8.65 -5.36 16.72
CA GLN A 74 -8.01 -4.24 17.41
C GLN A 74 -7.25 -3.35 16.44
N ALA A 75 -6.55 -3.94 15.47
CA ALA A 75 -5.85 -3.20 14.43
C ALA A 75 -6.83 -2.39 13.56
N ARG A 76 -7.98 -2.99 13.22
CA ARG A 76 -9.05 -2.30 12.47
C ARG A 76 -9.64 -1.14 13.25
N LYS A 77 -9.95 -1.34 14.54
CA LYS A 77 -10.45 -0.28 15.43
C LYS A 77 -9.45 0.86 15.57
N TRP A 78 -8.18 0.53 15.79
CA TRP A 78 -7.11 1.53 15.87
C TRP A 78 -7.01 2.35 14.57
N CYS A 79 -7.10 1.70 13.41
CA CYS A 79 -7.11 2.40 12.12
C CYS A 79 -8.32 3.34 11.97
N SER A 80 -9.50 2.92 12.40
CA SER A 80 -10.68 3.79 12.44
C SER A 80 -10.43 5.00 13.34
N ASP A 81 -10.02 4.76 14.58
CA ASP A 81 -9.77 5.83 15.56
C ASP A 81 -8.70 6.81 15.05
N PHE A 82 -7.66 6.31 14.37
CA PHE A 82 -6.58 7.12 13.83
C PHE A 82 -6.99 7.94 12.59
N VAL A 83 -7.72 7.33 11.65
CA VAL A 83 -8.19 8.00 10.42
C VAL A 83 -9.26 9.05 10.74
N TYR A 84 -10.11 8.78 11.73
CA TYR A 84 -11.22 9.64 12.13
C TYR A 84 -10.92 10.47 13.39
N PHE A 85 -9.69 10.46 13.89
CA PHE A 85 -9.30 11.24 15.06
C PHE A 85 -9.69 12.73 14.87
N GLY A 86 -10.55 13.24 15.75
CA GLY A 86 -11.05 14.62 15.71
C GLY A 86 -12.25 14.89 14.79
N ARG A 87 -12.87 13.87 14.15
CA ARG A 87 -14.03 14.03 13.26
C ARG A 87 -15.41 13.73 13.89
N GLY A 88 -15.50 13.51 15.20
CA GLY A 88 -16.76 13.13 15.86
C GLY A 88 -17.09 11.64 15.67
N GLN A 89 -18.00 11.12 16.51
CA GLN A 89 -18.32 9.70 16.65
C GLN A 89 -18.80 9.08 15.33
N TYR A 90 -18.15 8.00 14.89
CA TYR A 90 -18.58 7.14 13.79
C TYR A 90 -19.14 5.85 14.39
N ASP A 91 -20.42 5.59 14.14
CA ASP A 91 -21.08 4.34 14.51
C ASP A 91 -20.81 3.31 13.39
N PHE A 92 -20.06 2.26 13.71
CA PHE A 92 -20.02 1.04 12.89
C PHE A 92 -21.38 0.34 13.05
N TYR A 93 -22.18 0.31 11.97
CA TYR A 93 -23.40 -0.50 11.88
C TYR A 93 -23.10 -1.83 11.21
#